data_AF-A0A511HKW4-F1
#
_entry.id   AF-A0A511HKW4-F1
#
_cell.length_a   1.000
_cell.length_b   1.000
_cell.length_c   1.000
_cell.angle_alpha   90.00
_cell.angle_beta   90.00
_cell.angle_gamma   90.00
#
_symmetry.space_group_name_H-M   'P 1'
#
loop_
_entity.id
_entity.type
_entity.pdbx_description
1 polymer ?
#
loop_
_entity_poly.entity_id
_entity_poly.type
_entity_poly.pdbx_seq_one_letter_code
_entity_poly.pdbx_strand_id
1 'polypeptide(L)'
;MPTLTLFPGRPGVQGPVCELLCVPQEEEAVNRRLWGGCLGAVVMTAWACGGSNEPTSPTTGNDIDNIPPVTRPEPDAGTQPDAGTEPDAGTEPDAGTEPDAGSEPDGGSEPQPDAGSGPVEGPWPTDAVTNYSSRYNISRVQAVGVDAAHNIWLLDGDRIGVLRADSRQVVWTRSPIGQAQGGFGPDRAATGSTVICGGSAGRAYVGYATTDLRADPDFPGLQPNYIVSPNECYQPDPAQPCFPYSHRRLQYYRQGDVDVVRLDGSGQIVLEEHLHQSVRNTTDANGNPRVQTGPRRLDDVHNLGIRNSNDHHFDEDRSILSCVTVMHGRDEGDVYVGSNHGVTRIRGLEYSSHRHPVWLNEKGSQMAGYTYGLGIAQDGDVLIANEWMFGIVTPTPRHGDWDNMDKRVNLMKVESSYLPQLNSISEFDSWRGFQQTTDGRYYLGSKDHGLWEMTITWASNQAQTGTRLTGANAEQNAALQNINALAATGDGSLYIGTDRSGLWRLTPLKTLEKVADVSGSRVRQLIYDPRVTPAALYVLTDKGLTVLRGN
;
A
#
# COMPACT_ATOMS: atom_id res chain seq x y z
N MET A 1 68.60 0.28 15.23
CA MET A 1 67.75 0.59 16.41
C MET A 1 67.70 2.10 16.56
N PRO A 2 66.57 2.68 16.98
CA PRO A 2 65.18 2.59 16.49
C PRO A 2 64.79 3.96 15.82
N THR A 3 63.63 4.22 15.23
CA THR A 3 62.24 3.90 15.61
C THR A 3 61.32 4.00 14.38
N LEU A 4 60.36 3.08 14.29
CA LEU A 4 59.29 2.98 13.30
C LEU A 4 57.96 3.05 14.06
N THR A 5 57.02 3.89 13.65
CA THR A 5 55.60 3.74 14.05
C THR A 5 54.68 4.18 12.90
N LEU A 6 53.90 3.22 12.40
CA LEU A 6 52.79 3.36 11.47
C LEU A 6 51.49 3.72 12.23
N PHE A 7 50.65 4.55 11.64
CA PHE A 7 49.21 4.66 11.95
C PHE A 7 48.41 3.89 10.88
N PRO A 8 47.39 3.07 11.23
CA PRO A 8 46.40 2.61 10.28
C PRO A 8 45.16 3.52 10.27
N GLY A 9 44.51 3.55 9.11
CA GLY A 9 43.45 4.48 8.72
C GLY A 9 42.08 4.25 9.37
N ARG A 10 41.24 5.26 9.21
CA ARG A 10 39.83 5.28 9.61
C ARG A 10 38.98 4.43 8.65
N PRO A 11 37.94 3.73 9.11
CA PRO A 11 37.00 3.04 8.24
C PRO A 11 36.07 4.07 7.55
N GLY A 12 35.78 3.79 6.28
CA GLY A 12 34.86 4.55 5.44
C GLY A 12 33.43 4.51 5.94
N VAL A 13 32.71 5.59 5.69
CA VAL A 13 31.30 5.78 6.02
C VAL A 13 30.47 4.97 5.02
N GLN A 14 29.92 3.83 5.46
CA GLN A 14 28.79 3.21 4.78
C GLN A 14 27.56 4.10 5.02
N GLY A 15 26.88 4.50 3.94
CA GLY A 15 25.58 5.19 4.04
C GLY A 15 24.52 4.31 4.71
N PRO A 16 23.42 4.90 5.21
CA PRO A 16 22.37 4.14 5.89
C PRO A 16 21.74 3.11 4.94
N VAL A 17 21.76 1.84 5.34
CA VAL A 17 21.16 0.72 4.61
C VAL A 17 19.79 0.44 5.21
N CYS A 18 18.74 0.37 4.40
CA CYS A 18 17.45 -0.20 4.81
C CYS A 18 17.62 -1.73 4.82
N GLU A 19 17.64 -2.36 6.00
CA GLU A 19 17.86 -3.80 6.15
C GLU A 19 16.52 -4.50 6.41
N LEU A 20 16.07 -5.29 5.43
CA LEU A 20 14.98 -6.23 5.61
C LEU A 20 15.53 -7.49 6.30
N LEU A 21 15.48 -7.54 7.63
CA LEU A 21 15.93 -8.70 8.40
C LEU A 21 14.77 -9.66 8.63
N CYS A 22 14.70 -10.72 7.81
CA CYS A 22 14.01 -11.96 8.15
C CYS A 22 15.00 -13.12 8.13
N VAL A 23 15.57 -13.45 9.29
CA VAL A 23 16.18 -14.76 9.55
C VAL A 23 15.42 -15.41 10.70
N PRO A 24 14.82 -16.60 10.53
CA PRO A 24 14.37 -17.37 11.67
C PRO A 24 15.64 -17.98 12.30
N GLN A 25 16.01 -17.54 13.50
CA GLN A 25 17.08 -18.22 14.24
C GLN A 25 16.54 -18.69 15.59
N GLU A 26 16.44 -20.01 15.71
CA GLU A 26 16.33 -20.71 16.99
C GLU A 26 17.59 -20.48 17.83
N GLU A 27 17.34 -20.46 19.14
CA GLU A 27 18.21 -20.79 20.27
C GLU A 27 19.00 -19.74 21.08
N GLU A 28 18.73 -19.86 22.39
CA GLU A 28 19.54 -19.70 23.60
C GLU A 28 19.80 -18.31 24.21
N ALA A 29 19.03 -18.05 25.27
CA ALA A 29 19.22 -17.01 26.26
C ALA A 29 20.53 -17.19 27.05
N VAL A 30 21.33 -16.14 27.14
CA VAL A 30 22.27 -15.93 28.26
C VAL A 30 22.12 -14.53 28.84
N ASN A 31 21.73 -14.54 30.11
CA ASN A 31 21.42 -13.43 30.98
C ASN A 31 22.71 -12.71 31.42
N ARG A 32 22.79 -11.37 31.32
CA ARG A 32 23.71 -10.58 32.15
C ARG A 32 23.23 -9.13 32.34
N ARG A 33 22.82 -8.84 33.57
CA ARG A 33 22.51 -7.50 34.10
C ARG A 33 23.73 -6.59 34.07
N LEU A 34 23.54 -5.33 33.69
CA LEU A 34 24.25 -4.18 34.25
C LEU A 34 23.40 -2.91 34.21
N TRP A 35 23.36 -2.24 35.35
CA TRP A 35 22.71 -0.95 35.59
C TRP A 35 23.54 0.21 35.02
N GLY A 36 22.86 1.27 34.58
CA GLY A 36 23.47 2.57 34.33
C GLY A 36 22.53 3.52 33.61
N GLY A 37 21.80 4.34 34.36
CA GLY A 37 20.98 5.40 33.80
C GLY A 37 21.82 6.59 33.33
N CYS A 38 21.36 7.25 32.27
CA CYS A 38 21.57 8.67 32.03
C CYS A 38 20.47 9.21 31.10
N LEU A 39 19.83 10.28 31.56
CA LEU A 39 18.90 11.12 30.81
C LEU A 39 19.61 11.78 29.63
N GLY A 40 19.01 11.69 28.44
CA GLY A 40 19.40 12.45 27.27
C GLY A 40 18.20 12.61 26.35
N ALA A 41 17.63 13.82 26.31
CA ALA A 41 16.61 14.18 25.33
C ALA A 41 17.27 14.21 23.94
N VAL A 42 16.98 13.20 23.13
CA VAL A 42 17.39 13.17 21.72
C VAL A 42 16.17 13.59 20.89
N VAL A 43 16.26 14.77 20.29
CA VAL A 43 15.34 15.19 19.22
C VAL A 43 15.71 14.36 18.00
N MET A 44 14.93 13.30 17.74
CA MET A 44 15.13 12.40 16.60
C MET A 44 14.34 12.90 15.41
N THR A 45 15.01 13.54 14.46
CA THR A 45 14.49 13.67 13.09
C THR A 45 14.73 12.35 12.38
N ALA A 46 13.69 11.56 12.15
CA ALA A 46 13.75 10.37 11.29
C ALA A 46 13.91 10.84 9.83
N TRP A 47 15.07 10.55 9.24
CA TRP A 47 15.35 10.78 7.82
C TRP A 47 15.00 9.50 7.06
N ALA A 48 14.05 9.59 6.14
CA ALA A 48 13.74 8.52 5.20
C ALA A 48 14.75 8.57 4.03
N CYS A 49 15.29 7.41 3.64
CA CYS A 49 16.07 7.27 2.41
C CYS A 49 15.23 7.74 1.21
N GLY A 50 15.84 8.57 0.36
CA GLY A 50 15.18 9.21 -0.79
C GLY A 50 15.02 10.73 -0.66
N GLY A 51 16.08 11.44 -0.29
CA GLY A 51 16.14 12.91 -0.32
C GLY A 51 17.44 13.39 -0.96
N SER A 52 17.43 13.71 -2.25
CA SER A 52 18.54 14.38 -2.92
C SER A 52 18.54 15.86 -2.56
N ASN A 53 19.34 16.25 -1.56
CA ASN A 53 19.77 17.63 -1.41
C ASN A 53 21.24 17.69 -1.85
N GLU A 54 21.47 18.07 -3.11
CA GLU A 54 22.80 18.49 -3.55
C GLU A 54 23.16 19.82 -2.86
N PRO A 55 24.30 19.92 -2.15
CA PRO A 55 24.84 21.21 -1.75
C PRO A 55 25.68 21.78 -2.89
N THR A 56 25.16 22.81 -3.55
CA THR A 56 25.95 23.74 -4.36
C THR A 56 27.12 24.27 -3.53
N SER A 57 28.37 24.06 -4.00
CA SER A 57 29.56 24.69 -3.42
C SER A 57 30.04 25.85 -4.31
N PRO A 58 30.55 26.94 -3.72
CA PRO A 58 30.83 28.19 -4.43
C PRO A 58 32.22 28.22 -5.08
N THR A 59 32.33 29.07 -6.09
CA THR A 59 33.54 29.49 -6.81
C THR A 59 34.64 30.01 -5.90
N THR A 60 35.87 29.51 -6.06
CA THR A 60 37.11 30.30 -5.91
C THR A 60 38.22 29.71 -6.78
N GLY A 61 38.83 30.53 -7.63
CA GLY A 61 39.95 30.16 -8.49
C GLY A 61 41.29 30.11 -7.76
N ASN A 62 42.26 29.43 -8.40
CA ASN A 62 43.60 29.94 -8.67
C ASN A 62 44.36 28.98 -9.59
N ASP A 63 45.10 29.59 -10.52
CA ASP A 63 45.92 29.01 -11.58
C ASP A 63 47.10 28.13 -11.09
N ILE A 64 47.61 27.28 -11.98
CA ILE A 64 48.97 27.34 -12.60
C ILE A 64 49.51 25.93 -12.98
N ASP A 65 49.80 25.80 -14.28
CA ASP A 65 50.83 25.02 -15.02
C ASP A 65 50.77 23.50 -15.32
N ASN A 66 50.43 23.23 -16.60
CA ASN A 66 51.33 22.79 -17.70
C ASN A 66 51.71 21.29 -17.83
N ILE A 67 51.29 20.66 -18.95
CA ILE A 67 52.08 19.88 -19.95
C ILE A 67 51.14 19.26 -21.03
N PRO A 68 51.43 19.37 -22.36
CA PRO A 68 50.67 18.77 -23.49
C PRO A 68 51.20 17.35 -23.85
N PRO A 69 50.78 16.60 -24.91
CA PRO A 69 49.89 16.85 -26.07
C PRO A 69 48.76 15.76 -26.17
N VAL A 70 47.82 15.70 -27.11
CA VAL A 70 47.94 15.21 -28.51
C VAL A 70 46.61 15.37 -29.25
N THR A 71 46.76 15.70 -30.53
CA THR A 71 45.77 15.88 -31.61
C THR A 71 44.95 14.63 -31.94
N ARG A 72 43.64 14.79 -32.16
CA ARG A 72 42.85 13.99 -33.12
C ARG A 72 41.78 14.84 -33.80
N PRO A 73 41.41 14.51 -35.06
CA PRO A 73 40.81 15.44 -36.02
C PRO A 73 39.29 15.57 -35.88
N GLU A 74 38.80 16.70 -36.41
CA GLU A 74 37.40 17.09 -36.62
C GLU A 74 36.58 16.01 -37.36
N PRO A 75 35.28 15.88 -37.06
CA PRO A 75 34.31 15.37 -38.02
C PRO A 75 33.64 16.52 -38.78
N ASP A 76 33.62 16.33 -40.10
CA ASP A 76 33.06 17.20 -41.12
C ASP A 76 31.61 17.66 -40.87
N ALA A 77 31.36 18.89 -41.34
CA ALA A 77 30.07 19.53 -41.41
C ALA A 77 29.11 18.79 -42.36
N GLY A 78 27.98 18.32 -41.82
CA GLY A 78 26.84 17.81 -42.57
C GLY A 78 25.74 18.86 -42.71
N THR A 79 25.66 19.45 -43.90
CA THR A 79 24.52 20.07 -44.62
C THR A 79 23.21 20.42 -43.87
N GLN A 80 22.85 21.70 -43.92
CA GLN A 80 21.52 22.27 -43.65
C GLN A 80 20.45 21.73 -44.62
N PRO A 81 19.19 21.56 -44.18
CA PRO A 81 18.03 21.55 -45.07
C PRO A 81 17.53 22.98 -45.34
N ASP A 82 17.23 23.25 -46.60
CA ASP A 82 16.74 24.51 -47.13
C ASP A 82 15.40 24.97 -46.52
N ALA A 83 15.26 26.30 -46.42
CA ALA A 83 14.06 26.99 -46.00
C ALA A 83 12.92 26.77 -47.02
N GLY A 84 11.82 26.18 -46.54
CA GLY A 84 10.54 26.12 -47.25
C GLY A 84 9.73 27.40 -47.06
N THR A 85 9.15 27.87 -48.16
CA THR A 85 8.47 29.13 -48.43
C THR A 85 7.14 29.33 -47.66
N GLU A 86 6.88 30.57 -47.22
CA GLU A 86 5.58 31.03 -46.70
C GLU A 86 4.51 31.05 -47.80
N PRO A 87 3.24 30.68 -47.52
CA PRO A 87 2.11 31.03 -48.37
C PRO A 87 1.52 32.38 -47.98
N ASP A 88 1.34 33.23 -49.00
CA ASP A 88 0.74 34.56 -48.94
C ASP A 88 -0.67 34.62 -48.33
N ALA A 89 -0.95 35.79 -47.75
CA ALA A 89 -2.22 36.20 -47.18
C ALA A 89 -3.37 36.20 -48.21
N GLY A 90 -4.44 35.46 -47.90
CA GLY A 90 -5.70 35.47 -48.63
C GLY A 90 -6.77 36.32 -47.92
N THR A 91 -7.16 37.40 -48.61
CA THR A 91 -8.34 38.28 -48.51
C THR A 91 -9.49 37.95 -47.54
N GLU A 92 -9.89 38.97 -46.78
CA GLU A 92 -11.16 39.10 -46.04
C GLU A 92 -12.41 38.96 -46.93
N PRO A 93 -13.47 38.29 -46.46
CA PRO A 93 -14.83 38.49 -46.96
C PRO A 93 -15.62 39.46 -46.06
N ASP A 94 -16.32 40.38 -46.72
CA ASP A 94 -17.16 41.43 -46.17
C ASP A 94 -18.27 40.94 -45.21
N ALA A 95 -18.64 41.87 -44.32
CA ALA A 95 -19.72 41.79 -43.34
C ALA A 95 -21.09 41.47 -43.97
N GLY A 96 -21.76 40.44 -43.42
CA GLY A 96 -23.13 40.08 -43.77
C GLY A 96 -23.96 39.75 -42.54
N THR A 97 -24.78 40.73 -42.14
CA THR A 97 -26.08 40.67 -41.42
C THR A 97 -26.30 39.69 -40.27
N GLU A 98 -26.55 40.26 -39.09
CA GLU A 98 -27.15 39.63 -37.91
C GLU A 98 -28.53 39.04 -38.21
N PRO A 99 -28.85 37.83 -37.71
CA PRO A 99 -30.21 37.39 -37.46
C PRO A 99 -30.58 37.59 -35.98
N ASP A 100 -31.76 38.14 -35.79
CA ASP A 100 -32.39 38.53 -34.53
C ASP A 100 -32.46 37.45 -33.44
N ALA A 101 -32.52 37.97 -32.20
CA ALA A 101 -32.68 37.28 -30.94
C ALA A 101 -33.77 36.20 -30.95
N GLY A 102 -33.33 34.94 -30.89
CA GLY A 102 -34.14 33.78 -30.54
C GLY A 102 -34.12 33.54 -29.04
N SER A 103 -35.28 33.74 -28.42
CA SER A 103 -35.69 33.46 -27.03
C SER A 103 -34.91 32.36 -26.29
N GLU A 104 -34.44 32.69 -25.09
CA GLU A 104 -33.88 31.75 -24.11
C GLU A 104 -34.90 30.64 -23.77
N PRO A 105 -34.49 29.36 -23.71
CA PRO A 105 -35.23 28.36 -22.97
C PRO A 105 -34.93 28.53 -21.47
N ASP A 106 -35.93 28.95 -20.72
CA ASP A 106 -35.95 28.85 -19.27
C ASP A 106 -35.75 27.38 -18.82
N GLY A 107 -34.91 27.19 -17.81
CA GLY A 107 -35.08 26.13 -16.82
C GLY A 107 -34.39 24.80 -17.10
N GLY A 108 -33.09 24.75 -16.80
CA GLY A 108 -32.40 23.52 -16.44
C GLY A 108 -31.50 23.79 -15.25
N SER A 109 -32.03 23.63 -14.03
CA SER A 109 -31.26 23.68 -12.80
C SER A 109 -30.03 22.78 -12.94
N GLU A 110 -28.85 23.34 -12.66
CA GLU A 110 -27.63 22.57 -12.46
C GLU A 110 -27.94 21.43 -11.46
N PRO A 111 -27.42 20.20 -11.66
CA PRO A 111 -27.54 19.19 -10.63
C PRO A 111 -26.73 19.66 -9.43
N GLN A 112 -27.46 20.15 -8.44
CA GLN A 112 -27.03 20.24 -7.06
C GLN A 112 -26.38 18.90 -6.68
N PRO A 113 -25.27 18.88 -5.90
CA PRO A 113 -24.78 17.62 -5.36
C PRO A 113 -25.93 16.97 -4.59
N ASP A 114 -26.25 15.73 -4.94
CA ASP A 114 -27.32 14.94 -4.31
C ASP A 114 -27.00 14.71 -2.82
N ALA A 115 -27.29 15.72 -2.01
CA ALA A 115 -27.64 15.57 -0.63
C ALA A 115 -29.05 14.98 -0.58
N GLY A 116 -29.16 13.66 -0.77
CA GLY A 116 -30.41 12.93 -0.53
C GLY A 116 -30.79 11.89 -1.58
N SER A 117 -30.10 10.76 -1.59
CA SER A 117 -30.80 9.48 -1.74
C SER A 117 -30.75 8.79 -0.39
N GLY A 118 -31.91 8.66 0.27
CA GLY A 118 -32.03 7.77 1.42
C GLY A 118 -31.56 6.36 1.05
N PRO A 119 -31.22 5.52 2.04
CA PRO A 119 -30.59 4.25 1.75
C PRO A 119 -31.46 3.39 0.83
N VAL A 120 -30.91 3.06 -0.35
CA VAL A 120 -31.51 2.11 -1.27
C VAL A 120 -31.41 0.73 -0.61
N GLU A 121 -32.50 -0.05 -0.62
CA GLU A 121 -32.43 -1.47 -0.27
C GLU A 121 -31.38 -2.10 -1.19
N GLY A 122 -30.24 -2.52 -0.63
CA GLY A 122 -29.13 -3.04 -1.43
C GLY A 122 -29.57 -4.25 -2.27
N PRO A 123 -28.80 -4.66 -3.30
CA PRO A 123 -29.19 -5.75 -4.21
C PRO A 123 -29.27 -7.14 -3.55
N TRP A 124 -28.93 -7.19 -2.26
CA TRP A 124 -28.63 -8.36 -1.46
C TRP A 124 -29.69 -8.64 -0.39
N PRO A 125 -29.83 -9.90 0.07
CA PRO A 125 -30.74 -10.27 1.15
C PRO A 125 -30.60 -9.37 2.39
N THR A 126 -31.74 -9.02 2.97
CA THR A 126 -31.84 -8.19 4.18
C THR A 126 -32.02 -9.01 5.46
N ASP A 127 -32.11 -10.34 5.34
CA ASP A 127 -32.13 -11.29 6.47
C ASP A 127 -30.94 -11.03 7.39
N ALA A 128 -31.16 -11.03 8.72
CA ALA A 128 -30.13 -10.73 9.72
C ALA A 128 -28.86 -11.59 9.55
N VAL A 129 -29.02 -12.85 9.11
CA VAL A 129 -27.92 -13.77 8.80
C VAL A 129 -28.24 -14.53 7.53
N THR A 130 -27.31 -14.56 6.57
CA THR A 130 -27.42 -15.39 5.37
C THR A 130 -26.10 -16.07 5.06
N ASN A 131 -26.13 -17.40 4.86
CA ASN A 131 -24.98 -18.14 4.34
C ASN A 131 -24.91 -17.98 2.81
N TYR A 132 -24.03 -17.09 2.34
CA TYR A 132 -23.87 -16.78 0.92
C TYR A 132 -23.22 -17.93 0.16
N SER A 133 -22.30 -18.66 0.79
CA SER A 133 -21.71 -19.85 0.18
C SER A 133 -22.76 -20.87 -0.23
N SER A 134 -23.69 -21.19 0.67
CA SER A 134 -24.78 -22.11 0.35
C SER A 134 -25.80 -21.51 -0.61
N ARG A 135 -26.15 -20.22 -0.45
CA ARG A 135 -27.20 -19.57 -1.26
C ARG A 135 -26.81 -19.38 -2.72
N TYR A 136 -25.54 -19.03 -2.96
CA TYR A 136 -25.04 -18.69 -4.30
C TYR A 136 -24.04 -19.71 -4.85
N ASN A 137 -23.94 -20.88 -4.21
CA ASN A 137 -23.02 -21.96 -4.58
C ASN A 137 -21.57 -21.47 -4.72
N ILE A 138 -21.12 -20.65 -3.76
CA ILE A 138 -19.74 -20.16 -3.71
C ILE A 138 -18.89 -21.27 -3.11
N SER A 139 -17.91 -21.75 -3.87
CA SER A 139 -16.90 -22.70 -3.38
C SER A 139 -16.09 -22.09 -2.24
N ARG A 140 -15.20 -22.88 -1.65
CA ARG A 140 -14.24 -22.33 -0.69
C ARG A 140 -13.36 -21.31 -1.39
N VAL A 141 -13.38 -20.08 -0.91
CA VAL A 141 -12.57 -18.96 -1.42
C VAL A 141 -11.54 -18.54 -0.38
N GLN A 142 -10.44 -17.94 -0.84
CA GLN A 142 -9.36 -17.47 0.02
C GLN A 142 -9.59 -16.03 0.50
N ALA A 143 -10.19 -15.18 -0.34
CA ALA A 143 -10.46 -13.77 -0.05
C ALA A 143 -11.71 -13.30 -0.82
N VAL A 144 -12.32 -12.24 -0.31
CA VAL A 144 -13.45 -11.55 -0.94
C VAL A 144 -13.24 -10.03 -0.95
N GLY A 145 -13.91 -9.33 -1.85
CA GLY A 145 -13.93 -7.87 -1.94
C GLY A 145 -15.28 -7.36 -2.42
N VAL A 146 -15.64 -6.11 -2.13
CA VAL A 146 -16.92 -5.53 -2.54
C VAL A 146 -16.66 -4.24 -3.33
N ASP A 147 -17.17 -4.16 -4.55
CA ASP A 147 -16.98 -2.98 -5.41
C ASP A 147 -18.08 -1.93 -5.21
N ALA A 148 -17.98 -0.80 -5.92
CA ALA A 148 -18.96 0.29 -5.85
C ALA A 148 -20.34 -0.06 -6.44
N ALA A 149 -20.49 -1.14 -7.21
CA ALA A 149 -21.78 -1.66 -7.66
C ALA A 149 -22.31 -2.76 -6.73
N HIS A 150 -21.69 -2.94 -5.56
CA HIS A 150 -21.96 -3.99 -4.59
C HIS A 150 -21.75 -5.40 -5.11
N ASN A 151 -21.00 -5.61 -6.20
CA ASN A 151 -20.60 -6.96 -6.59
C ASN A 151 -19.63 -7.52 -5.55
N ILE A 152 -19.73 -8.82 -5.29
CA ILE A 152 -18.85 -9.51 -4.35
C ILE A 152 -17.81 -10.28 -5.16
N TRP A 153 -16.61 -9.74 -5.22
CA TRP A 153 -15.44 -10.36 -5.84
C TRP A 153 -14.90 -11.48 -4.98
N LEU A 154 -14.47 -12.55 -5.63
CA LEU A 154 -14.09 -13.82 -5.04
C LEU A 154 -12.72 -14.21 -5.58
N LEU A 155 -11.85 -14.70 -4.70
CA LEU A 155 -10.53 -15.20 -5.10
C LEU A 155 -10.34 -16.62 -4.58
N ASP A 156 -9.93 -17.53 -5.45
CA ASP A 156 -9.66 -18.93 -5.12
C ASP A 156 -8.45 -19.43 -5.90
N GLY A 157 -7.26 -19.27 -5.32
CA GLY A 157 -6.00 -19.53 -6.00
C GLY A 157 -5.87 -18.69 -7.27
N ASP A 158 -5.68 -19.36 -8.40
CA ASP A 158 -5.51 -18.73 -9.72
C ASP A 158 -6.84 -18.29 -10.37
N ARG A 159 -7.98 -18.55 -9.71
CA ARG A 159 -9.32 -18.22 -10.22
C ARG A 159 -9.87 -16.97 -9.56
N ILE A 160 -10.41 -16.10 -10.39
CA ILE A 160 -11.11 -14.89 -9.96
C ILE A 160 -12.59 -15.07 -10.30
N GLY A 161 -13.44 -14.79 -9.33
CA GLY A 161 -14.88 -14.85 -9.46
C GLY A 161 -15.53 -13.55 -9.05
N VAL A 162 -16.77 -13.37 -9.46
CA VAL A 162 -17.62 -12.25 -9.03
C VAL A 162 -19.06 -12.73 -8.91
N LEU A 163 -19.62 -12.61 -7.72
CA LEU A 163 -21.05 -12.72 -7.49
C LEU A 163 -21.68 -11.36 -7.83
N ARG A 164 -22.40 -11.31 -8.93
CA ARG A 164 -22.91 -10.07 -9.48
C ARG A 164 -24.18 -9.60 -8.77
N ALA A 165 -24.25 -8.31 -8.47
CA ALA A 165 -25.41 -7.68 -7.84
C ALA A 165 -26.69 -7.76 -8.70
N ASP A 166 -26.55 -7.69 -10.02
CA ASP A 166 -27.66 -7.66 -10.96
C ASP A 166 -28.25 -9.05 -11.27
N SER A 167 -27.40 -10.05 -11.49
CA SER A 167 -27.83 -11.41 -11.85
C SER A 167 -27.94 -12.34 -10.65
N ARG A 168 -27.29 -11.99 -9.52
CA ARG A 168 -27.15 -12.83 -8.32
C ARG A 168 -26.52 -14.19 -8.63
N GLN A 169 -25.69 -14.23 -9.67
CA GLN A 169 -24.95 -15.42 -10.09
C GLN A 169 -23.45 -15.17 -9.99
N VAL A 170 -22.72 -16.23 -9.69
CA VAL A 170 -21.26 -16.22 -9.71
C VAL A 170 -20.77 -16.43 -11.13
N VAL A 171 -19.92 -15.52 -11.59
CA VAL A 171 -19.14 -15.68 -12.82
C VAL A 171 -17.69 -15.91 -12.43
N TRP A 172 -17.06 -16.96 -12.98
CA TRP A 172 -15.63 -17.25 -12.79
C TRP A 172 -14.86 -16.99 -14.07
N THR A 173 -13.58 -16.65 -13.95
CA THR A 173 -12.65 -16.68 -15.09
C THR A 173 -12.60 -18.09 -15.70
N ARG A 174 -12.50 -18.17 -17.03
CA ARG A 174 -12.44 -19.45 -17.77
C ARG A 174 -11.06 -20.09 -17.71
N SER A 175 -10.03 -19.27 -17.52
CA SER A 175 -8.64 -19.63 -17.34
C SER A 175 -7.98 -18.59 -16.42
N PRO A 176 -6.84 -18.89 -15.80
CA PRO A 176 -6.05 -17.89 -15.09
C PRO A 176 -5.69 -16.71 -16.01
N ILE A 177 -5.69 -15.51 -15.43
CA ILE A 177 -5.36 -14.24 -16.10
C ILE A 177 -4.32 -13.48 -15.27
N GLY A 178 -3.68 -12.47 -15.88
CA GLY A 178 -2.69 -11.64 -15.18
C GLY A 178 -1.48 -12.46 -14.70
N GLN A 179 -0.95 -12.14 -13.53
CA GLN A 179 0.19 -12.83 -12.92
C GLN A 179 -0.08 -14.32 -12.66
N ALA A 180 -1.34 -14.75 -12.61
CA ALA A 180 -1.72 -16.15 -12.45
C ALA A 180 -1.67 -16.96 -13.77
N GLN A 181 -1.59 -16.32 -14.95
CA GLN A 181 -1.68 -16.98 -16.25
C GLN A 181 -0.61 -18.08 -16.46
N GLY A 182 0.59 -17.89 -15.90
CA GLY A 182 1.71 -18.84 -15.97
C GLY A 182 1.73 -19.89 -14.85
N GLY A 183 0.71 -19.91 -13.99
CA GLY A 183 0.72 -20.65 -12.73
C GLY A 183 1.63 -20.00 -11.68
N PHE A 184 1.65 -20.59 -10.48
CA PHE A 184 2.40 -20.07 -9.34
C PHE A 184 3.69 -20.84 -9.06
N GLY A 185 4.72 -20.13 -8.58
CA GLY A 185 6.01 -20.72 -8.20
C GLY A 185 7.11 -19.66 -8.04
N PRO A 186 8.29 -20.05 -7.51
CA PRO A 186 9.40 -19.11 -7.29
C PRO A 186 9.95 -18.51 -8.60
N ASP A 187 9.90 -19.28 -9.68
CA ASP A 187 10.33 -18.84 -11.03
C ASP A 187 9.16 -18.35 -11.90
N ARG A 188 8.00 -18.11 -11.29
CA ARG A 188 6.81 -17.58 -11.96
C ARG A 188 6.62 -16.11 -11.63
N ALA A 189 5.60 -15.53 -12.23
CA ALA A 189 5.26 -14.14 -12.02
C ALA A 189 4.71 -13.87 -10.60
N ALA A 190 4.23 -14.90 -9.90
CA ALA A 190 3.90 -14.85 -8.49
C ALA A 190 4.06 -16.24 -7.84
N THR A 191 4.25 -16.29 -6.53
CA THR A 191 4.21 -17.54 -5.75
C THR A 191 2.79 -17.91 -5.32
N GLY A 192 1.85 -16.97 -5.42
CA GLY A 192 0.43 -17.15 -5.18
C GLY A 192 -0.30 -15.82 -5.18
N SER A 193 -1.59 -15.85 -5.45
CA SER A 193 -2.51 -14.76 -5.14
C SER A 193 -2.77 -14.67 -3.62
N THR A 194 -3.02 -13.48 -3.09
CA THR A 194 -3.20 -13.26 -1.64
C THR A 194 -4.55 -12.64 -1.29
N VAL A 195 -4.89 -11.51 -1.91
CA VAL A 195 -6.06 -10.69 -1.56
C VAL A 195 -6.83 -10.26 -2.79
N ILE A 196 -8.11 -9.92 -2.61
CA ILE A 196 -8.92 -9.25 -3.62
C ILE A 196 -9.73 -8.12 -2.97
N CYS A 197 -9.64 -6.92 -3.51
CA CYS A 197 -10.43 -5.76 -3.06
C CYS A 197 -11.27 -5.21 -4.20
N GLY A 198 -12.50 -4.79 -3.89
CA GLY A 198 -13.35 -4.14 -4.88
C GLY A 198 -12.93 -2.70 -5.10
N GLY A 199 -13.10 -2.20 -6.32
CA GLY A 199 -12.84 -0.81 -6.68
C GLY A 199 -14.10 -0.10 -7.13
N SER A 200 -13.95 0.68 -8.22
CA SER A 200 -15.09 1.21 -8.96
C SER A 200 -16.04 0.09 -9.43
N ALA A 201 -17.26 0.45 -9.81
CA ALA A 201 -18.27 -0.48 -10.27
C ALA A 201 -17.70 -1.45 -11.33
N GLY A 202 -17.73 -2.76 -11.05
CA GLY A 202 -17.24 -3.79 -11.95
C GLY A 202 -15.72 -3.91 -12.04
N ARG A 203 -14.95 -3.33 -11.11
CA ARG A 203 -13.48 -3.46 -11.02
C ARG A 203 -13.05 -4.06 -9.67
N ALA A 204 -11.97 -4.83 -9.69
CA ALA A 204 -11.29 -5.30 -8.49
C ALA A 204 -9.76 -5.31 -8.67
N TYR A 205 -9.06 -5.34 -7.54
CA TYR A 205 -7.61 -5.39 -7.43
C TYR A 205 -7.22 -6.72 -6.81
N VAL A 206 -6.37 -7.49 -7.50
CA VAL A 206 -5.89 -8.79 -7.06
C VAL A 206 -4.44 -8.66 -6.64
N GLY A 207 -4.15 -8.91 -5.37
CA GLY A 207 -2.79 -8.90 -4.85
C GLY A 207 -2.11 -10.25 -5.00
N TYR A 208 -0.81 -10.22 -5.22
CA TYR A 208 0.05 -11.40 -5.35
C TYR A 208 1.22 -11.36 -4.35
N ALA A 209 1.71 -12.53 -3.98
CA ALA A 209 2.92 -12.72 -3.20
C ALA A 209 4.08 -13.13 -4.10
N THR A 210 5.28 -12.75 -3.68
CA THR A 210 6.56 -13.29 -4.15
C THR A 210 7.58 -13.30 -3.00
N THR A 211 8.82 -13.67 -3.27
CA THR A 211 9.90 -13.63 -2.28
C THR A 211 10.65 -12.31 -2.34
N ASP A 212 11.14 -11.85 -1.19
CA ASP A 212 12.04 -10.71 -1.12
C ASP A 212 13.27 -10.91 -2.00
N LEU A 213 13.75 -9.81 -2.60
CA LEU A 213 14.95 -9.84 -3.41
C LEU A 213 16.17 -10.07 -2.52
N ARG A 214 17.05 -10.94 -2.99
CA ARG A 214 18.31 -11.25 -2.30
C ARG A 214 19.47 -10.53 -2.99
N ALA A 215 20.57 -10.38 -2.26
CA ALA A 215 21.82 -9.92 -2.86
C ALA A 215 22.16 -10.79 -4.08
N ASP A 216 22.47 -10.14 -5.19
CA ASP A 216 22.79 -10.81 -6.44
C ASP A 216 24.28 -11.14 -6.46
N PRO A 217 24.66 -12.43 -6.58
CA PRO A 217 26.05 -12.84 -6.59
C PRO A 217 26.89 -12.21 -7.73
N ASP A 218 26.26 -11.85 -8.86
CA ASP A 218 26.96 -11.25 -10.00
C ASP A 218 27.09 -9.73 -9.90
N PHE A 219 26.33 -9.12 -8.98
CA PHE A 219 26.36 -7.68 -8.69
C PHE A 219 26.54 -7.43 -7.19
N PRO A 220 27.62 -7.94 -6.56
CA PRO A 220 27.86 -7.76 -5.15
C PRO A 220 28.03 -6.27 -4.86
N GLY A 221 27.17 -5.72 -3.98
CA GLY A 221 27.16 -4.30 -3.64
C GLY A 221 26.04 -3.49 -4.31
N LEU A 222 25.31 -4.05 -5.28
CA LEU A 222 24.06 -3.47 -5.74
C LEU A 222 22.95 -3.80 -4.74
N GLN A 223 22.18 -2.81 -4.32
CA GLN A 223 21.07 -3.02 -3.39
C GLN A 223 20.07 -4.05 -3.97
N PRO A 224 19.62 -5.05 -3.19
CA PRO A 224 18.76 -6.12 -3.69
C PRO A 224 17.50 -5.61 -4.39
N ASN A 225 16.91 -4.53 -3.86
CA ASN A 225 15.65 -3.95 -4.34
C ASN A 225 15.85 -2.93 -5.47
N TYR A 226 17.08 -2.67 -5.93
CA TYR A 226 17.36 -1.66 -6.96
C TYR A 226 17.56 -2.28 -8.35
N ILE A 227 16.79 -1.84 -9.35
CA ILE A 227 16.99 -2.17 -10.76
C ILE A 227 17.51 -0.95 -11.52
N VAL A 228 18.61 -1.12 -12.25
CA VAL A 228 19.13 -0.10 -13.17
C VAL A 228 18.21 -0.02 -14.39
N SER A 229 17.90 1.17 -14.91
CA SER A 229 17.09 1.30 -16.13
C SER A 229 17.90 0.96 -17.40
N PRO A 230 17.24 0.60 -18.51
CA PRO A 230 17.89 0.49 -19.81
C PRO A 230 18.66 1.77 -20.17
N ASN A 231 19.86 1.61 -20.73
CA ASN A 231 20.77 2.71 -21.12
C ASN A 231 21.36 3.54 -19.95
N GLU A 232 21.15 3.13 -18.71
CA GLU A 232 21.76 3.75 -17.53
C GLU A 232 22.86 2.87 -16.94
N CYS A 233 23.67 3.49 -16.08
CA CYS A 233 24.62 2.79 -15.23
C CYS A 233 24.59 3.43 -13.83
N TYR A 234 24.38 2.62 -12.80
CA TYR A 234 24.22 3.11 -11.43
C TYR A 234 25.56 3.06 -10.68
N GLN A 235 26.05 4.20 -10.20
CA GLN A 235 27.34 4.29 -9.52
C GLN A 235 27.19 4.92 -8.12
N PRO A 236 26.86 4.13 -7.08
CA PRO A 236 26.69 4.65 -5.73
C PRO A 236 28.01 5.06 -5.07
N ASP A 237 29.12 4.43 -5.47
CA ASP A 237 30.48 4.78 -5.05
C ASP A 237 31.29 5.22 -6.28
N PRO A 238 31.67 6.51 -6.39
CA PRO A 238 32.49 7.00 -7.49
C PRO A 238 33.84 6.29 -7.64
N ALA A 239 34.33 5.62 -6.59
CA ALA A 239 35.56 4.85 -6.63
C ALA A 239 35.39 3.43 -7.22
N GLN A 240 34.16 2.96 -7.42
CA GLN A 240 33.85 1.64 -7.97
C GLN A 240 33.25 1.73 -9.38
N PRO A 241 33.38 0.69 -10.22
CA PRO A 241 32.66 0.62 -11.48
C PRO A 241 31.15 0.73 -11.28
N CYS A 242 30.47 1.36 -12.22
CA CYS A 242 29.01 1.46 -12.19
C CYS A 242 28.36 0.09 -12.50
N PHE A 243 27.19 -0.15 -11.92
CA PHE A 243 26.37 -1.33 -12.16
C PHE A 243 25.55 -1.15 -13.44
N PRO A 244 25.69 -2.04 -14.45
CA PRO A 244 24.93 -1.95 -15.69
C PRO A 244 23.53 -2.53 -15.56
N TYR A 245 22.66 -2.19 -16.52
CA TYR A 245 21.37 -2.85 -16.73
C TYR A 245 21.52 -4.38 -16.89
N SER A 246 20.57 -5.14 -16.33
CA SER A 246 20.53 -6.61 -16.42
C SER A 246 19.14 -7.13 -16.77
N HIS A 247 19.01 -7.68 -17.98
CA HIS A 247 17.79 -8.40 -18.42
C HIS A 247 17.45 -9.59 -17.53
N ARG A 248 18.45 -10.23 -16.92
CA ARG A 248 18.22 -11.32 -15.96
C ARG A 248 17.55 -10.79 -14.71
N ARG A 249 18.09 -9.69 -14.14
CA ARG A 249 17.51 -9.08 -12.93
C ARG A 249 16.07 -8.65 -13.19
N LEU A 250 15.78 -8.04 -14.35
CA LEU A 250 14.45 -7.62 -14.75
C LEU A 250 13.36 -8.69 -14.51
N GLN A 251 13.66 -9.97 -14.75
CA GLN A 251 12.69 -11.05 -14.57
C GLN A 251 12.21 -11.17 -13.13
N TYR A 252 13.08 -10.92 -12.14
CA TYR A 252 12.69 -10.93 -10.74
C TYR A 252 11.78 -9.75 -10.41
N TYR A 253 12.03 -8.59 -11.00
CA TYR A 253 11.30 -7.35 -10.68
C TYR A 253 9.86 -7.44 -11.18
N ARG A 254 9.58 -8.10 -12.29
CA ARG A 254 8.21 -8.29 -12.79
C ARG A 254 7.32 -9.20 -11.92
N GLN A 255 7.81 -9.70 -10.79
CA GLN A 255 7.08 -10.62 -9.94
C GLN A 255 6.26 -9.91 -8.87
N GLY A 256 5.04 -10.41 -8.65
CA GLY A 256 4.17 -10.01 -7.55
C GLY A 256 3.25 -8.83 -7.89
N ASP A 257 2.98 -8.00 -6.88
CA ASP A 257 2.15 -6.78 -6.91
C ASP A 257 0.66 -7.00 -7.18
N VAL A 258 0.06 -6.12 -7.99
CA VAL A 258 -1.39 -5.94 -8.12
C VAL A 258 -1.78 -6.01 -9.59
N ASP A 259 -2.69 -6.93 -9.89
CA ASP A 259 -3.45 -6.85 -11.14
C ASP A 259 -4.78 -6.13 -10.90
N VAL A 260 -5.17 -5.32 -11.88
CA VAL A 260 -6.51 -4.76 -11.96
C VAL A 260 -7.32 -5.62 -12.91
N VAL A 261 -8.49 -6.09 -12.45
CA VAL A 261 -9.44 -6.85 -13.26
C VAL A 261 -10.77 -6.13 -13.31
N ARG A 262 -11.51 -6.33 -14.40
CA ARG A 262 -12.84 -5.74 -14.56
C ARG A 262 -13.82 -6.66 -15.25
N LEU A 263 -15.10 -6.34 -15.10
CA LEU A 263 -16.18 -6.84 -15.95
C LEU A 263 -16.11 -6.16 -17.33
N ASP A 264 -16.19 -6.95 -18.39
CA ASP A 264 -16.38 -6.44 -19.75
C ASP A 264 -17.88 -6.21 -20.06
N GLY A 265 -18.19 -5.72 -21.26
CA GLY A 265 -19.58 -5.46 -21.68
C GLY A 265 -20.46 -6.71 -21.76
N SER A 266 -19.87 -7.92 -21.74
CA SER A 266 -20.59 -9.19 -21.65
C SER A 266 -20.73 -9.70 -20.21
N GLY A 267 -20.12 -9.01 -19.25
CA GLY A 267 -20.07 -9.40 -17.85
C GLY A 267 -19.12 -10.56 -17.59
N GLN A 268 -18.10 -10.76 -18.44
CA GLN A 268 -16.97 -11.65 -18.15
C GLN A 268 -15.85 -10.88 -17.45
N ILE A 269 -15.06 -11.57 -16.64
CA ILE A 269 -13.90 -11.00 -15.97
C ILE A 269 -12.71 -11.01 -16.94
N VAL A 270 -12.10 -9.85 -17.13
CA VAL A 270 -10.91 -9.65 -17.96
C VAL A 270 -9.83 -8.91 -17.18
N LEU A 271 -8.56 -9.14 -17.53
CA LEU A 271 -7.45 -8.32 -17.05
C LEU A 271 -7.60 -6.92 -17.66
N GLU A 272 -7.56 -5.90 -16.81
CA GLU A 272 -7.50 -4.51 -17.24
C GLU A 272 -6.04 -4.07 -17.41
N GLU A 273 -5.23 -4.26 -16.38
CA GLU A 273 -3.77 -4.06 -16.44
C GLU A 273 -3.06 -4.72 -15.26
N HIS A 274 -1.74 -4.91 -15.41
CA HIS A 274 -0.85 -5.01 -14.25
C HIS A 274 -0.51 -3.58 -13.79
N LEU A 275 -0.87 -3.24 -12.55
CA LEU A 275 -0.92 -1.85 -12.09
C LEU A 275 0.48 -1.22 -12.05
N HIS A 276 0.70 -0.16 -12.82
CA HIS A 276 2.06 0.39 -13.02
C HIS A 276 2.16 1.92 -13.05
N GLN A 277 1.03 2.64 -13.11
CA GLN A 277 1.05 4.09 -13.23
C GLN A 277 1.23 4.78 -11.86
N SER A 278 2.47 5.12 -11.51
CA SER A 278 2.73 5.93 -10.30
C SER A 278 2.37 7.40 -10.51
N VAL A 279 1.95 8.06 -9.44
CA VAL A 279 1.70 9.50 -9.37
C VAL A 279 2.33 10.05 -8.09
N ARG A 280 3.06 11.16 -8.24
CA ARG A 280 3.69 11.89 -7.15
C ARG A 280 3.60 13.39 -7.38
N ASN A 281 3.13 14.13 -6.39
CA ASN A 281 3.18 15.58 -6.42
C ASN A 281 4.53 16.04 -5.88
N THR A 282 5.15 16.95 -6.60
CA THR A 282 6.48 17.48 -6.31
C THR A 282 6.56 18.95 -6.73
N THR A 283 7.76 19.51 -6.69
CA THR A 283 8.07 20.83 -7.24
C THR A 283 9.15 20.71 -8.32
N ASP A 284 9.11 21.57 -9.33
CA ASP A 284 10.20 21.71 -10.29
C ASP A 284 11.42 22.42 -9.65
N ALA A 285 12.50 22.60 -10.44
CA ALA A 285 13.72 23.28 -9.99
C ALA A 285 13.50 24.75 -9.56
N ASN A 286 12.38 25.35 -9.96
CA ASN A 286 12.00 26.73 -9.63
C ASN A 286 11.00 26.78 -8.46
N GLY A 287 10.65 25.63 -7.86
CA GLY A 287 9.69 25.54 -6.77
C GLY A 287 8.22 25.54 -7.20
N ASN A 288 7.92 25.47 -8.50
CA ASN A 288 6.53 25.41 -8.98
C ASN A 288 5.95 24.01 -8.79
N PRO A 289 4.65 23.88 -8.43
CA PRO A 289 4.00 22.57 -8.33
C PRO A 289 4.09 21.78 -9.63
N ARG A 290 4.45 20.50 -9.51
CA ARG A 290 4.56 19.54 -10.62
C ARG A 290 3.95 18.21 -10.19
N VAL A 291 3.29 17.54 -11.13
CA VAL A 291 2.94 16.12 -10.97
C VAL A 291 3.97 15.30 -11.73
N GLN A 292 4.74 14.51 -11.01
CA GLN A 292 5.57 13.47 -11.56
C GLN A 292 4.71 12.22 -11.73
N THR A 293 4.74 11.65 -12.92
CA THR A 293 4.09 10.38 -13.21
C THR A 293 5.17 9.36 -13.54
N GLY A 294 5.03 8.15 -13.01
CA GLY A 294 5.77 7.00 -13.50
C GLY A 294 5.53 6.79 -15.01
N PRO A 295 6.38 6.02 -15.67
CA PRO A 295 6.31 5.89 -17.12
C PRO A 295 5.00 5.17 -17.53
N ARG A 296 4.23 5.80 -18.44
CA ARG A 296 2.88 5.36 -18.91
C ARG A 296 2.90 4.50 -20.17
N ARG A 297 4.04 4.48 -20.87
CA ARG A 297 4.29 3.67 -22.07
C ARG A 297 5.57 2.91 -21.88
N LEU A 298 5.46 1.61 -22.00
CA LEU A 298 6.49 0.69 -21.62
C LEU A 298 6.51 -0.33 -22.73
N ASP A 299 7.53 -0.30 -23.57
CA ASP A 299 8.00 -1.53 -24.19
C ASP A 299 8.11 -2.56 -23.05
N ASP A 300 7.86 -3.87 -23.29
CA ASP A 300 7.66 -4.90 -22.24
C ASP A 300 8.62 -4.79 -21.03
N VAL A 301 9.84 -4.29 -21.24
CA VAL A 301 10.87 -4.01 -20.23
C VAL A 301 10.44 -3.05 -19.11
N HIS A 302 9.48 -2.16 -19.32
CA HIS A 302 9.24 -1.08 -18.36
C HIS A 302 7.93 -1.22 -17.56
N ASN A 303 7.00 -2.13 -17.92
CA ASN A 303 5.85 -2.42 -17.05
C ASN A 303 6.31 -3.35 -15.93
N LEU A 304 6.71 -2.72 -14.83
CA LEU A 304 7.31 -3.38 -13.69
C LEU A 304 6.34 -3.59 -12.54
N GLY A 305 5.08 -3.17 -12.65
CA GLY A 305 4.15 -3.18 -11.52
C GLY A 305 4.35 -1.99 -10.58
N ILE A 306 4.10 -2.21 -9.29
CA ILE A 306 4.19 -1.15 -8.27
C ILE A 306 5.66 -0.95 -7.91
N ARG A 307 6.08 0.32 -7.99
CA ARG A 307 7.41 0.81 -7.63
C ARG A 307 7.29 2.00 -6.71
N ASN A 308 8.34 2.27 -5.95
CA ASN A 308 8.39 3.44 -5.10
C ASN A 308 8.11 4.71 -5.94
N SER A 309 7.17 5.55 -5.51
CA SER A 309 6.76 6.73 -6.27
C SER A 309 7.82 7.81 -6.28
N ASN A 310 8.73 7.82 -5.30
CA ASN A 310 9.82 8.78 -5.22
C ASN A 310 11.03 8.39 -6.09
N ASP A 311 11.24 7.09 -6.34
CA ASP A 311 12.29 6.53 -7.19
C ASP A 311 11.85 5.17 -7.76
N HIS A 312 11.52 5.13 -9.06
CA HIS A 312 10.94 3.96 -9.72
C HIS A 312 11.90 2.77 -9.84
N HIS A 313 13.18 2.94 -9.52
CA HIS A 313 14.17 1.86 -9.54
C HIS A 313 14.04 0.92 -8.33
N PHE A 314 13.32 1.32 -7.29
CA PHE A 314 13.12 0.53 -6.08
C PHE A 314 11.85 -0.32 -6.15
N ASP A 315 12.05 -1.63 -6.04
CA ASP A 315 11.02 -2.65 -5.86
C ASP A 315 10.93 -3.05 -4.39
N GLU A 316 10.02 -2.38 -3.68
CA GLU A 316 9.82 -2.59 -2.25
C GLU A 316 8.43 -3.18 -1.95
N ASP A 317 7.45 -3.06 -2.86
CA ASP A 317 6.04 -3.42 -2.61
C ASP A 317 5.58 -4.76 -3.22
N ARG A 318 6.51 -5.55 -3.76
CA ARG A 318 6.27 -6.81 -4.51
C ARG A 318 5.29 -7.81 -3.94
N SER A 319 5.14 -7.90 -2.62
CA SER A 319 4.28 -8.90 -1.99
C SER A 319 3.12 -8.24 -1.29
N ILE A 320 1.92 -8.39 -1.84
CA ILE A 320 0.69 -7.81 -1.29
C ILE A 320 0.11 -8.77 -0.25
N LEU A 321 -0.19 -8.25 0.94
CA LEU A 321 -0.55 -9.03 2.13
C LEU A 321 -1.93 -8.67 2.67
N SER A 322 -2.36 -7.43 2.48
CA SER A 322 -3.65 -6.91 2.92
C SER A 322 -4.18 -5.91 1.89
N CYS A 323 -5.49 -5.72 1.87
CA CYS A 323 -6.10 -4.63 1.12
C CYS A 323 -7.39 -4.16 1.81
N VAL A 324 -7.71 -2.88 1.66
CA VAL A 324 -8.97 -2.29 2.12
C VAL A 324 -9.49 -1.28 1.09
N THR A 325 -10.79 -1.34 0.83
CA THR A 325 -11.51 -0.34 0.03
C THR A 325 -12.14 0.67 0.97
N VAL A 326 -12.01 1.96 0.69
CA VAL A 326 -12.70 3.02 1.43
C VAL A 326 -14.18 3.00 1.02
N MET A 327 -15.06 2.61 1.94
CA MET A 327 -16.48 2.42 1.67
C MET A 327 -17.36 3.65 1.92
N HIS A 328 -16.80 4.74 2.46
CA HIS A 328 -17.56 5.96 2.77
C HIS A 328 -16.62 7.15 2.98
N GLY A 329 -17.19 8.36 2.99
CA GLY A 329 -16.46 9.59 3.26
C GLY A 329 -15.75 10.15 2.02
N ARG A 330 -14.86 11.12 2.24
CA ARG A 330 -14.22 11.90 1.17
C ARG A 330 -13.50 11.05 0.12
N ASP A 331 -12.82 10.00 0.59
CA ASP A 331 -11.96 9.16 -0.25
C ASP A 331 -12.65 7.86 -0.68
N GLU A 332 -13.99 7.79 -0.64
CA GLU A 332 -14.74 6.61 -1.09
C GLU A 332 -14.28 6.16 -2.48
N GLY A 333 -14.03 4.85 -2.62
CA GLY A 333 -13.52 4.23 -3.84
C GLY A 333 -12.00 4.16 -3.94
N ASP A 334 -11.25 4.85 -3.08
CA ASP A 334 -9.82 4.59 -2.93
C ASP A 334 -9.59 3.18 -2.37
N VAL A 335 -8.48 2.57 -2.78
CA VAL A 335 -8.01 1.28 -2.25
C VAL A 335 -6.63 1.45 -1.67
N TYR A 336 -6.40 0.89 -0.49
CA TYR A 336 -5.08 0.78 0.11
C TYR A 336 -4.66 -0.68 0.10
N VAL A 337 -3.41 -0.95 -0.27
CA VAL A 337 -2.81 -2.29 -0.22
C VAL A 337 -1.60 -2.26 0.70
N GLY A 338 -1.54 -3.20 1.64
CA GLY A 338 -0.37 -3.41 2.49
C GLY A 338 0.54 -4.47 1.87
N SER A 339 1.82 -4.17 1.76
CA SER A 339 2.87 -4.99 1.15
C SER A 339 3.87 -5.53 2.18
N ASN A 340 4.90 -6.22 1.71
CA ASN A 340 6.09 -6.61 2.48
C ASN A 340 6.91 -5.40 2.97
N HIS A 341 6.62 -4.18 2.52
CA HIS A 341 7.35 -2.99 2.93
C HIS A 341 6.46 -1.88 3.49
N GLY A 342 5.32 -1.59 2.87
CA GLY A 342 4.43 -0.54 3.34
C GLY A 342 3.03 -0.54 2.75
N VAL A 343 2.41 0.64 2.69
CA VAL A 343 1.05 0.84 2.22
C VAL A 343 1.07 1.71 0.98
N THR A 344 0.54 1.17 -0.10
CA THR A 344 0.30 1.89 -1.35
C THR A 344 -1.16 2.33 -1.41
N ARG A 345 -1.39 3.59 -1.79
CA ARG A 345 -2.73 4.12 -2.09
C ARG A 345 -2.98 3.98 -3.59
N ILE A 346 -4.16 3.53 -3.96
CA ILE A 346 -4.59 3.30 -5.34
C ILE A 346 -5.89 4.06 -5.58
N ARG A 347 -5.97 4.79 -6.69
CA ARG A 347 -7.16 5.49 -7.17
C ARG A 347 -7.37 5.17 -8.65
N GLY A 348 -8.34 4.30 -8.93
CA GLY A 348 -8.59 3.82 -10.28
C GLY A 348 -7.43 2.97 -10.80
N LEU A 349 -6.62 3.53 -11.69
CA LEU A 349 -5.46 2.87 -12.30
C LEU A 349 -4.13 3.56 -11.93
N GLU A 350 -4.20 4.55 -11.05
CA GLU A 350 -3.04 5.31 -10.58
C GLU A 350 -2.74 4.91 -9.14
N TYR A 351 -1.46 4.89 -8.78
CA TYR A 351 -1.03 4.62 -7.41
C TYR A 351 0.00 5.64 -6.92
N SER A 352 0.07 5.78 -5.60
CA SER A 352 1.17 6.45 -4.91
C SER A 352 1.70 5.51 -3.82
N SER A 353 2.98 5.18 -3.90
CA SER A 353 3.70 4.21 -3.08
C SER A 353 4.90 4.90 -2.42
N HIS A 354 5.18 4.66 -1.15
CA HIS A 354 4.38 3.97 -0.14
C HIS A 354 4.65 4.61 1.22
N ARG A 355 3.84 4.25 2.23
CA ARG A 355 4.03 4.67 3.62
C ARG A 355 4.12 3.48 4.54
N HIS A 356 5.00 3.54 5.54
CA HIS A 356 5.15 2.47 6.51
C HIS A 356 5.66 2.98 7.85
N PRO A 357 5.08 2.50 8.97
CA PRO A 357 5.66 2.68 10.29
C PRO A 357 7.00 1.95 10.43
N VAL A 358 8.03 2.64 10.94
CA VAL A 358 9.39 2.10 11.09
C VAL A 358 9.98 2.39 12.46
N TRP A 359 10.97 1.60 12.86
CA TRP A 359 11.88 1.95 13.93
C TRP A 359 13.32 1.96 13.43
N LEU A 360 14.22 2.63 14.16
CA LEU A 360 15.64 2.71 13.81
C LEU A 360 16.44 1.78 14.70
N ASN A 361 17.26 0.92 14.10
CA ASN A 361 18.19 0.10 14.86
C ASN A 361 19.41 0.91 15.34
N GLU A 362 20.31 0.27 16.09
CA GLU A 362 21.51 0.92 16.65
C GLU A 362 22.45 1.53 15.60
N LYS A 363 22.38 1.06 14.35
CA LYS A 363 23.15 1.59 13.21
C LYS A 363 22.43 2.72 12.47
N GLY A 364 21.22 3.08 12.90
CA GLY A 364 20.37 4.05 12.22
C GLY A 364 19.66 3.50 10.97
N SER A 365 19.67 2.18 10.75
CA SER A 365 18.91 1.55 9.67
C SER A 365 17.43 1.52 10.03
N GLN A 366 16.58 1.83 9.04
CA GLN A 366 15.14 1.68 9.17
C GLN A 366 14.75 0.21 9.12
N MET A 367 13.92 -0.18 10.07
CA MET A 367 13.34 -1.51 10.18
C MET A 367 11.84 -1.40 9.89
N ALA A 368 11.43 -1.97 8.77
CA ALA A 368 10.05 -2.02 8.31
C ALA A 368 9.54 -3.47 8.36
N GLY A 369 8.32 -3.65 8.86
CA GLY A 369 7.65 -4.96 8.91
C GLY A 369 6.67 -5.13 7.77
N TYR A 370 6.25 -6.38 7.56
CA TYR A 370 5.18 -6.73 6.61
C TYR A 370 3.83 -6.19 7.08
N THR A 371 3.06 -5.57 6.18
CA THR A 371 1.82 -4.87 6.55
C THR A 371 0.57 -5.73 6.33
N TYR A 372 0.13 -6.40 7.40
CA TYR A 372 -1.11 -7.18 7.43
C TYR A 372 -2.29 -6.42 8.02
N GLY A 373 -2.05 -5.56 9.01
CA GLY A 373 -3.09 -4.78 9.67
C GLY A 373 -3.37 -3.49 8.92
N LEU A 374 -4.52 -3.42 8.27
CA LEU A 374 -4.95 -2.24 7.51
C LEU A 374 -6.43 -1.95 7.79
N GLY A 375 -6.76 -0.69 8.05
CA GLY A 375 -8.12 -0.27 8.34
C GLY A 375 -8.38 1.18 8.00
N ILE A 376 -9.66 1.56 7.99
CA ILE A 376 -10.12 2.94 7.80
C ILE A 376 -10.86 3.36 9.05
N ALA A 377 -10.40 4.44 9.68
CA ALA A 377 -11.01 5.03 10.85
C ALA A 377 -12.35 5.69 10.51
N GLN A 378 -13.14 6.03 11.52
CA GLN A 378 -14.46 6.64 11.33
C GLN A 378 -14.40 8.03 10.68
N ASP A 379 -13.27 8.70 10.79
CA ASP A 379 -13.00 10.00 10.16
C ASP A 379 -12.17 9.91 8.88
N GLY A 380 -11.97 8.70 8.35
CA GLY A 380 -11.27 8.46 7.09
C GLY A 380 -9.74 8.34 7.22
N ASP A 381 -9.18 8.38 8.42
CA ASP A 381 -7.76 8.09 8.61
C ASP A 381 -7.43 6.65 8.21
N VAL A 382 -6.25 6.47 7.63
CA VAL A 382 -5.70 5.16 7.30
C VAL A 382 -4.94 4.63 8.50
N LEU A 383 -5.38 3.48 8.99
CA LEU A 383 -4.83 2.76 10.13
C LEU A 383 -3.86 1.70 9.61
N ILE A 384 -2.57 1.84 9.91
CA ILE A 384 -1.51 0.98 9.37
C ILE A 384 -0.85 0.25 10.54
N ALA A 385 -0.77 -1.08 10.47
CA ALA A 385 -0.07 -1.91 11.44
C ALA A 385 0.68 -3.06 10.75
N ASN A 386 1.99 -3.08 10.94
CA ASN A 386 2.87 -4.11 10.39
C ASN A 386 3.34 -5.09 11.48
N GLU A 387 4.29 -5.96 11.18
CA GLU A 387 4.78 -6.96 12.14
C GLU A 387 5.38 -6.36 13.42
N TRP A 388 5.91 -5.13 13.38
CA TRP A 388 6.54 -4.46 14.55
C TRP A 388 5.74 -3.27 15.08
N MET A 389 5.25 -2.43 14.18
CA MET A 389 4.87 -1.05 14.46
C MET A 389 3.48 -0.75 13.90
N PHE A 390 2.87 0.34 14.35
CA PHE A 390 1.65 0.90 13.79
C PHE A 390 1.74 2.43 13.67
N GLY A 391 0.81 3.00 12.89
CA GLY A 391 0.67 4.44 12.68
C GLY A 391 -0.73 4.80 12.15
N ILE A 392 -1.07 6.07 12.23
CA ILE A 392 -2.36 6.62 11.80
C ILE A 392 -2.11 7.84 10.93
N VAL A 393 -2.49 7.72 9.65
CA VAL A 393 -2.27 8.75 8.64
C VAL A 393 -3.60 9.35 8.22
N THR A 394 -3.70 10.67 8.26
CA THR A 394 -4.80 11.39 7.62
C THR A 394 -4.46 11.57 6.15
N PRO A 395 -5.14 10.88 5.22
CA PRO A 395 -4.86 11.01 3.80
C PRO A 395 -5.15 12.43 3.32
N THR A 396 -4.40 12.91 2.34
CA THR A 396 -4.70 14.18 1.66
C THR A 396 -5.70 13.98 0.51
N PRO A 397 -6.38 15.04 0.05
CA PRO A 397 -7.20 14.97 -1.16
C PRO A 397 -6.39 14.66 -2.42
N ARG A 398 -5.15 15.16 -2.49
CA ARG A 398 -4.26 14.97 -3.64
C ARG A 398 -3.59 13.60 -3.54
N HIS A 399 -4.06 12.65 -4.34
CA HIS A 399 -3.59 11.27 -4.37
C HIS A 399 -2.06 11.12 -4.40
N GLY A 400 -1.37 11.87 -5.27
CA GLY A 400 0.09 11.85 -5.41
C GLY A 400 0.87 12.46 -4.25
N ASP A 401 0.23 12.96 -3.19
CA ASP A 401 0.95 13.35 -1.98
C ASP A 401 1.19 12.15 -1.06
N TRP A 402 0.62 10.98 -1.28
CA TRP A 402 0.61 9.90 -0.27
C TRP A 402 2.01 9.48 0.22
N ASP A 403 3.01 9.42 -0.65
CA ASP A 403 4.41 9.11 -0.29
C ASP A 403 5.14 10.28 0.40
N ASN A 404 4.53 11.46 0.48
CA ASN A 404 5.16 12.66 1.02
C ASN A 404 5.30 12.59 2.55
N MET A 405 6.53 12.66 3.03
CA MET A 405 6.86 12.57 4.45
C MET A 405 6.81 13.92 5.18
N ASP A 406 6.53 15.03 4.50
CA ASP A 406 6.25 16.31 5.16
C ASP A 406 4.98 16.20 5.99
N LYS A 407 5.14 16.29 7.32
CA LYS A 407 4.06 16.20 8.30
C LYS A 407 3.01 17.30 8.16
N ARG A 408 3.31 18.37 7.42
CA ARG A 408 2.36 19.45 7.09
C ARG A 408 1.49 19.10 5.88
N VAL A 409 1.92 18.15 5.05
CA VAL A 409 1.17 17.65 3.89
C VAL A 409 0.34 16.44 4.32
N ASN A 410 0.98 15.37 4.78
CA ASN A 410 0.26 14.22 5.32
C ASN A 410 0.33 14.22 6.85
N LEU A 411 -0.71 14.76 7.46
CA LEU A 411 -0.87 14.76 8.92
C LEU A 411 -0.94 13.32 9.44
N MET A 412 -0.31 13.10 10.60
CA MET A 412 -0.32 11.81 11.28
C MET A 412 -0.82 12.01 12.71
N LYS A 413 -1.89 11.31 13.09
CA LYS A 413 -2.34 11.28 14.49
C LYS A 413 -1.44 10.44 15.36
N VAL A 414 -0.82 9.43 14.75
CA VAL A 414 0.20 8.58 15.33
C VAL A 414 1.25 8.39 14.25
N GLU A 415 2.49 8.78 14.55
CA GLU A 415 3.63 8.53 13.67
C GLU A 415 4.03 7.04 13.73
N SER A 416 5.31 6.70 13.61
CA SER A 416 5.74 5.31 13.82
C SER A 416 5.78 5.00 15.32
N SER A 417 4.90 4.09 15.77
CA SER A 417 4.73 3.78 17.19
C SER A 417 4.58 2.27 17.46
N TYR A 418 4.74 1.90 18.74
CA TYR A 418 4.56 0.55 19.28
C TYR A 418 3.86 0.59 20.66
N LEU A 419 3.49 -0.59 21.19
CA LEU A 419 2.94 -0.76 22.53
C LEU A 419 3.96 -1.38 23.50
N PRO A 420 4.62 -0.60 24.39
CA PRO A 420 5.59 -1.12 25.34
C PRO A 420 4.99 -2.06 26.39
N GLN A 421 3.67 -2.07 26.57
CA GLN A 421 2.97 -3.03 27.42
C GLN A 421 2.88 -4.43 26.79
N LEU A 422 3.09 -4.54 25.49
CA LEU A 422 3.02 -5.79 24.74
C LEU A 422 4.41 -6.41 24.60
N ASN A 423 5.32 -5.74 23.89
CA ASN A 423 6.69 -6.20 23.61
C ASN A 423 7.68 -5.02 23.53
N SER A 424 8.97 -5.33 23.38
CA SER A 424 9.98 -4.33 22.99
C SER A 424 9.87 -3.94 21.51
N ILE A 425 10.42 -2.78 21.14
CA ILE A 425 10.34 -2.23 19.77
C ILE A 425 10.96 -3.13 18.68
N SER A 426 11.87 -4.03 19.06
CA SER A 426 12.54 -4.96 18.14
C SER A 426 11.84 -6.32 18.01
N GLU A 427 10.84 -6.60 18.84
CA GLU A 427 10.09 -7.85 18.83
C GLU A 427 8.80 -7.70 18.02
N PHE A 428 8.41 -8.75 17.29
CA PHE A 428 7.19 -8.69 16.50
C PHE A 428 5.94 -8.65 17.38
N ASP A 429 5.07 -7.67 17.12
CA ASP A 429 3.72 -7.58 17.69
C ASP A 429 2.71 -8.38 16.86
N SER A 430 3.04 -8.75 15.62
CA SER A 430 2.22 -9.59 14.74
C SER A 430 0.80 -9.06 14.50
N TRP A 431 0.67 -7.77 14.20
CA TRP A 431 -0.63 -7.12 13.96
C TRP A 431 -1.36 -7.68 12.74
N ARG A 432 -2.67 -7.88 12.85
CA ARG A 432 -3.57 -8.39 11.79
C ARG A 432 -4.83 -7.57 11.58
N GLY A 433 -5.19 -6.72 12.54
CA GLY A 433 -6.31 -5.80 12.40
C GLY A 433 -6.06 -4.51 13.17
N PHE A 434 -6.48 -3.39 12.60
CA PHE A 434 -6.45 -2.09 13.25
C PHE A 434 -7.75 -1.35 12.91
N GLN A 435 -8.56 -1.02 13.91
CA GLN A 435 -9.90 -0.46 13.73
C GLN A 435 -10.19 0.63 14.76
N GLN A 436 -11.10 1.53 14.42
CA GLN A 436 -11.65 2.52 15.35
C GLN A 436 -13.17 2.37 15.45
N THR A 437 -13.70 2.23 16.66
CA THR A 437 -15.16 2.22 16.90
C THR A 437 -15.71 3.63 16.96
N THR A 438 -17.03 3.79 16.80
CA THR A 438 -17.70 5.10 16.72
C THR A 438 -17.61 5.95 18.00
N ASP A 439 -17.26 5.35 19.14
CA ASP A 439 -16.93 6.06 20.38
C ASP A 439 -15.47 6.57 20.44
N GLY A 440 -14.73 6.46 19.34
CA GLY A 440 -13.38 7.00 19.18
C GLY A 440 -12.26 6.10 19.68
N ARG A 441 -12.56 4.91 20.21
CA ARG A 441 -11.55 3.95 20.71
C ARG A 441 -10.86 3.21 19.57
N TYR A 442 -9.57 2.96 19.74
CA TYR A 442 -8.73 2.26 18.77
C TYR A 442 -8.39 0.86 19.26
N TYR A 443 -8.48 -0.12 18.35
CA TYR A 443 -8.22 -1.52 18.66
C TYR A 443 -7.21 -2.12 17.70
N LEU A 444 -6.21 -2.80 18.25
CA LEU A 444 -5.18 -3.55 17.55
C LEU A 444 -5.35 -5.04 17.84
N GLY A 445 -5.52 -5.84 16.81
CA GLY A 445 -5.64 -7.30 16.89
C GLY A 445 -4.32 -7.95 16.50
N SER A 446 -3.68 -8.63 17.44
CA SER A 446 -2.46 -9.40 17.20
C SER A 446 -2.78 -10.88 16.97
N LYS A 447 -2.07 -11.47 16.01
CA LYS A 447 -2.10 -12.92 15.76
C LYS A 447 -1.64 -13.71 16.98
N ASP A 448 -0.65 -13.20 17.72
CA ASP A 448 0.07 -13.96 18.74
C ASP A 448 -0.10 -13.36 20.16
N HIS A 449 -0.52 -12.09 20.26
CA HIS A 449 -0.58 -11.34 21.52
C HIS A 449 -1.99 -10.85 21.89
N GLY A 450 -3.02 -11.23 21.13
CA GLY A 450 -4.42 -10.96 21.43
C GLY A 450 -4.93 -9.57 21.04
N LEU A 451 -6.07 -9.18 21.61
CA LEU A 451 -6.73 -7.91 21.32
C LEU A 451 -6.32 -6.81 22.31
N TRP A 452 -5.97 -5.64 21.79
CA TRP A 452 -5.50 -4.49 22.56
C TRP A 452 -6.34 -3.24 22.26
N GLU A 453 -6.72 -2.50 23.29
CA GLU A 453 -7.22 -1.13 23.16
C GLU A 453 -6.06 -0.16 23.31
N MET A 454 -5.88 0.71 22.33
CA MET A 454 -4.83 1.72 22.30
C MET A 454 -5.37 3.08 22.69
N THR A 455 -4.61 3.81 23.51
CA THR A 455 -4.80 5.22 23.78
C THR A 455 -3.71 6.03 23.09
N ILE A 456 -4.12 6.95 22.22
CA ILE A 456 -3.21 7.92 21.60
C ILE A 456 -2.79 8.93 22.67
N THR A 457 -1.49 9.10 22.83
CA THR A 457 -0.89 10.08 23.75
C THR A 457 -0.62 11.40 23.02
N TRP A 458 0.37 11.43 22.14
CA TRP A 458 0.59 12.47 21.13
C TRP A 458 1.28 11.88 19.89
N ALA A 459 1.20 12.58 18.76
CA ALA A 459 1.56 12.04 17.45
C ALA A 459 3.00 11.50 17.36
N SER A 460 3.98 12.27 17.82
CA SER A 460 5.40 11.90 17.76
C SER A 460 5.87 10.99 18.90
N ASN A 461 4.97 10.55 19.79
CA ASN A 461 5.34 9.59 20.82
C ASN A 461 5.46 8.20 20.21
N GLN A 462 6.67 7.65 20.15
CA GLN A 462 6.85 6.28 19.66
C GLN A 462 6.26 5.23 20.62
N ALA A 463 6.26 5.51 21.93
CA ALA A 463 5.74 4.61 22.96
C ALA A 463 4.31 5.00 23.35
N GLN A 464 3.32 4.54 22.56
CA GLN A 464 1.90 4.77 22.88
C GLN A 464 1.46 3.88 24.06
N THR A 465 0.22 4.03 24.52
CA THR A 465 -0.29 3.23 25.65
C THR A 465 -1.31 2.23 25.15
N GLY A 466 -1.16 0.96 25.55
CA GLY A 466 -2.11 -0.11 25.24
C GLY A 466 -2.58 -0.85 26.48
N THR A 467 -3.83 -1.28 26.47
CA THR A 467 -4.41 -2.21 27.46
C THR A 467 -4.92 -3.46 26.75
N ARG A 468 -4.43 -4.63 27.15
CA ARG A 468 -4.91 -5.91 26.61
C ARG A 468 -6.31 -6.20 27.13
N LEU A 469 -7.23 -6.56 26.23
CA LEU A 469 -8.57 -6.96 26.62
C LEU A 469 -8.55 -8.36 27.23
N THR A 470 -9.41 -8.56 28.23
CA THR A 470 -9.61 -9.86 28.89
C THR A 470 -11.09 -10.22 28.89
N GLY A 471 -11.36 -11.52 28.83
CA GLY A 471 -12.71 -12.06 28.91
C GLY A 471 -13.17 -12.26 30.36
N ALA A 472 -14.48 -12.19 30.58
CA ALA A 472 -15.09 -12.49 31.88
C ALA A 472 -15.04 -13.99 32.25
N ASN A 473 -14.79 -14.86 31.26
CA ASN A 473 -14.70 -16.31 31.46
C ASN A 473 -13.62 -16.93 30.54
N ALA A 474 -13.38 -18.23 30.69
CA ALA A 474 -12.33 -18.94 29.95
C ALA A 474 -12.58 -18.96 28.43
N GLU A 475 -13.84 -19.06 27.98
CA GLU A 475 -14.17 -19.06 26.55
C GLU A 475 -13.86 -17.71 25.90
N GLN A 476 -14.30 -16.62 26.54
CA GLN A 476 -14.00 -15.26 26.11
C GLN A 476 -12.50 -14.97 26.12
N ASN A 477 -11.77 -15.42 27.15
CA ASN A 477 -10.31 -15.28 27.19
C ASN A 477 -9.63 -16.04 26.06
N ALA A 478 -10.10 -17.25 25.70
CA ALA A 478 -9.57 -18.01 24.58
C ALA A 478 -9.86 -17.31 23.23
N ALA A 479 -11.02 -16.66 23.08
CA ALA A 479 -11.36 -15.90 21.88
C ALA A 479 -10.45 -14.69 21.63
N LEU A 480 -9.96 -14.05 22.70
CA LEU A 480 -9.13 -12.84 22.61
C LEU A 480 -7.62 -13.13 22.46
N GLN A 481 -7.19 -14.39 22.30
CA GLN A 481 -5.77 -14.74 22.25
C GLN A 481 -5.12 -14.58 20.86
N ASN A 482 -5.79 -15.04 19.81
CA ASN A 482 -5.24 -15.08 18.46
C ASN A 482 -6.22 -14.41 17.48
N ILE A 483 -5.90 -13.19 17.08
CA ILE A 483 -6.78 -12.36 16.26
C ILE A 483 -6.30 -12.36 14.80
N ASN A 484 -7.20 -12.68 13.88
CA ASN A 484 -6.94 -12.71 12.45
C ASN A 484 -7.49 -11.49 11.71
N ALA A 485 -8.60 -10.91 12.17
CA ALA A 485 -9.25 -9.79 11.50
C ALA A 485 -10.10 -8.99 12.49
N LEU A 486 -10.27 -7.70 12.23
CA LEU A 486 -11.16 -6.80 12.97
C LEU A 486 -12.04 -6.01 12.00
N ALA A 487 -13.27 -5.71 12.39
CA ALA A 487 -14.12 -4.74 11.69
C ALA A 487 -14.96 -3.94 12.68
N ALA A 488 -14.82 -2.62 12.68
CA ALA A 488 -15.74 -1.74 13.39
C ALA A 488 -16.99 -1.47 12.53
N THR A 489 -18.16 -1.44 13.16
CA THR A 489 -19.45 -1.24 12.49
C THR A 489 -20.11 0.07 12.95
N GLY A 490 -21.06 0.55 12.15
CA GLY A 490 -21.73 1.84 12.35
C GLY A 490 -22.56 1.93 13.63
N ASP A 491 -23.01 0.80 14.18
CA ASP A 491 -23.64 0.75 15.50
C ASP A 491 -22.66 0.96 16.69
N GLY A 492 -21.35 0.99 16.42
CA GLY A 492 -20.28 1.13 17.42
C GLY A 492 -19.70 -0.18 17.95
N SER A 493 -20.10 -1.32 17.39
CA SER A 493 -19.50 -2.62 17.69
C SER A 493 -18.12 -2.77 17.06
N LEU A 494 -17.33 -3.67 17.65
CA LEU A 494 -16.12 -4.24 17.04
C LEU A 494 -16.32 -5.74 16.86
N TYR A 495 -16.33 -6.20 15.62
CA TYR A 495 -16.30 -7.62 15.29
C TYR A 495 -14.86 -8.13 15.29
N ILE A 496 -14.67 -9.29 15.90
CA ILE A 496 -13.38 -9.89 16.21
C ILE A 496 -13.32 -11.26 15.55
N GLY A 497 -12.54 -11.34 14.47
CA GLY A 497 -12.25 -12.58 13.77
C GLY A 497 -11.10 -13.32 14.45
N THR A 498 -11.37 -14.50 14.98
CA THR A 498 -10.38 -15.29 15.73
C THR A 498 -9.81 -16.43 14.91
N ASP A 499 -8.66 -16.97 15.34
CA ASP A 499 -8.03 -18.09 14.66
C ASP A 499 -8.74 -19.44 14.85
N ARG A 500 -9.33 -19.67 16.04
CA ARG A 500 -9.89 -20.98 16.41
C ARG A 500 -11.23 -20.93 17.15
N SER A 501 -11.74 -19.75 17.46
CA SER A 501 -12.91 -19.55 18.34
C SER A 501 -14.11 -18.94 17.62
N GLY A 502 -14.09 -18.86 16.29
CA GLY A 502 -15.15 -18.29 15.47
C GLY A 502 -15.19 -16.76 15.51
N LEU A 503 -16.37 -16.20 15.24
CA LEU A 503 -16.61 -14.76 15.27
C LEU A 503 -17.12 -14.31 16.64
N TRP A 504 -16.54 -13.23 17.15
CA TRP A 504 -16.96 -12.56 18.37
C TRP A 504 -17.30 -11.11 18.08
N ARG A 505 -18.06 -10.49 18.98
CA ARG A 505 -18.45 -9.09 18.91
C ARG A 505 -18.25 -8.44 20.26
N LEU A 506 -17.51 -7.35 20.28
CA LEU A 506 -17.53 -6.39 21.36
C LEU A 506 -18.65 -5.39 21.03
N THR A 507 -19.76 -5.47 21.74
CA THR A 507 -20.95 -4.63 21.53
C THR A 507 -20.65 -3.14 21.78
N PRO A 508 -21.55 -2.21 21.43
CA PRO A 508 -21.35 -0.78 21.69
C PRO A 508 -21.16 -0.48 23.20
N LEU A 509 -21.79 -1.28 24.07
CA LEU A 509 -21.62 -1.25 25.53
C LEU A 509 -20.35 -1.97 26.02
N LYS A 510 -19.47 -2.38 25.11
CA LYS A 510 -18.23 -3.11 25.37
C LYS A 510 -18.41 -4.43 26.12
N THR A 511 -19.57 -5.07 25.92
CA THR A 511 -19.82 -6.45 26.34
C THR A 511 -19.38 -7.39 25.23
N LEU A 512 -18.59 -8.41 25.56
CA LEU A 512 -18.08 -9.40 24.61
C LEU A 512 -19.05 -10.57 24.46
N GLU A 513 -19.50 -10.84 23.24
CA GLU A 513 -20.43 -11.92 22.91
C GLU A 513 -19.97 -12.73 21.70
N LYS A 514 -20.37 -14.01 21.67
CA LYS A 514 -20.08 -14.90 20.55
C LYS A 514 -21.18 -14.78 19.50
N VAL A 515 -20.80 -14.68 18.23
CA VAL A 515 -21.76 -14.63 17.11
C VAL A 515 -22.04 -16.05 16.65
N ALA A 516 -22.99 -16.72 17.30
CA ALA A 516 -23.23 -18.16 17.15
C ALA A 516 -23.73 -18.58 15.76
N ASP A 517 -24.39 -17.69 15.03
CA ASP A 517 -24.99 -18.00 13.72
C ASP A 517 -23.98 -18.02 12.57
N VAL A 518 -22.72 -17.64 12.83
CA VAL A 518 -21.62 -17.74 11.86
C VAL A 518 -20.88 -19.06 12.04
N SER A 519 -20.91 -19.89 11.01
CA SER A 519 -20.19 -21.16 10.98
C SER A 519 -18.69 -20.99 10.72
N GLY A 520 -17.87 -21.83 11.35
CA GLY A 520 -16.42 -21.87 11.17
C GLY A 520 -15.66 -21.44 12.43
N SER A 521 -14.50 -22.06 12.64
CA SER A 521 -13.66 -21.77 13.80
C SER A 521 -12.60 -20.72 13.50
N ARG A 522 -12.17 -20.62 12.23
CA ARG A 522 -11.15 -19.66 11.79
C ARG A 522 -11.79 -18.60 10.93
N VAL A 523 -11.89 -17.38 11.45
CA VAL A 523 -12.26 -16.20 10.67
C VAL A 523 -11.02 -15.73 9.91
N ARG A 524 -11.18 -15.49 8.61
CA ARG A 524 -10.09 -15.11 7.69
C ARG A 524 -10.15 -13.63 7.34
N GLN A 525 -11.36 -13.10 7.14
CA GLN A 525 -11.56 -11.75 6.67
C GLN A 525 -12.91 -11.22 7.17
N LEU A 526 -12.94 -9.93 7.47
CA LEU A 526 -14.14 -9.17 7.82
C LEU A 526 -14.19 -7.94 6.92
N ILE A 527 -15.33 -7.66 6.30
CA ILE A 527 -15.56 -6.45 5.50
C ILE A 527 -16.87 -5.84 5.92
N TYR A 528 -16.84 -4.58 6.35
CA TYR A 528 -18.04 -3.81 6.65
C TYR A 528 -18.40 -2.92 5.47
N ASP A 529 -19.63 -3.05 4.97
CA ASP A 529 -20.19 -2.19 3.91
C ASP A 529 -21.40 -1.41 4.45
N PRO A 530 -21.22 -0.13 4.81
CA PRO A 530 -22.29 0.73 5.29
C PRO A 530 -23.18 1.29 4.15
N ARG A 531 -22.84 1.07 2.88
CA ARG A 531 -23.53 1.68 1.73
C ARG A 531 -24.86 1.01 1.39
N VAL A 532 -25.14 -0.16 1.97
CA VAL A 532 -26.40 -0.90 1.82
C VAL A 532 -27.23 -0.78 3.08
N THR A 533 -28.56 -0.86 2.97
CA THR A 533 -29.44 -0.89 4.15
C THR A 533 -30.29 -2.15 4.20
N PRO A 534 -30.32 -2.87 5.35
CA PRO A 534 -29.43 -2.69 6.51
C PRO A 534 -27.94 -2.88 6.14
N ALA A 535 -27.00 -2.26 6.86
CA ALA A 535 -25.56 -2.41 6.56
C ALA A 535 -25.13 -3.87 6.60
N ALA A 536 -24.10 -4.21 5.82
CA ALA A 536 -23.62 -5.58 5.66
C ALA A 536 -22.25 -5.79 6.30
N LEU A 537 -22.12 -6.85 7.08
CA LEU A 537 -20.82 -7.39 7.49
C LEU A 537 -20.60 -8.73 6.78
N TYR A 538 -19.62 -8.76 5.88
CA TYR A 538 -19.18 -9.96 5.19
C TYR A 538 -18.16 -10.69 6.07
N VAL A 539 -18.46 -11.93 6.43
CA VAL A 539 -17.63 -12.76 7.29
C VAL A 539 -17.17 -13.99 6.52
N LEU A 540 -15.89 -14.01 6.17
CA LEU A 540 -15.26 -15.16 5.53
C LEU A 540 -14.58 -16.03 6.59
N THR A 541 -15.01 -17.29 6.69
CA THR A 541 -14.41 -18.29 7.59
C THR A 541 -13.80 -19.45 6.81
N ASP A 542 -13.21 -20.42 7.52
CA ASP A 542 -12.80 -21.69 6.95
C ASP A 542 -13.95 -22.53 6.36
N LYS A 543 -15.20 -22.20 6.70
CA LYS A 543 -16.41 -22.87 6.21
C LYS A 543 -17.12 -22.17 5.06
N GLY A 544 -16.86 -20.88 4.84
CA GLY A 544 -17.45 -20.13 3.73
C GLY A 544 -17.79 -18.68 4.09
N LEU A 545 -18.55 -18.03 3.22
CA LEU A 545 -18.98 -16.65 3.34
C LEU A 545 -20.38 -16.58 3.97
N THR A 546 -20.47 -15.90 5.11
CA THR A 546 -21.73 -15.53 5.77
C THR A 546 -21.86 -14.01 5.80
N VAL A 547 -23.06 -13.49 5.57
CA VAL A 547 -23.33 -12.05 5.66
C VAL A 547 -24.29 -11.79 6.80
N LEU A 548 -23.89 -10.88 7.69
CA LEU A 548 -24.72 -10.35 8.77
C LEU A 548 -25.30 -9.00 8.36
N ARG A 549 -26.57 -8.75 8.68
CA ARG A 549 -27.29 -7.51 8.33
C ARG A 549 -27.77 -6.80 9.60
N GLY A 550 -27.64 -5.47 9.62
CA GLY A 550 -28.24 -4.62 10.67
C GLY A 550 -27.31 -4.18 11.81
N ASN A 551 -25.99 -4.17 11.58
CA ASN A 551 -24.98 -3.73 12.55
C ASN A 551 -24.18 -2.52 12.05
#